data_AF-A0ABD5DX61-F1
#
_entry.id   AF-A0ABD5DX61-F1
#
_cell.length_a   1.000
_cell.length_b   1.000
_cell.length_c   1.000
_cell.angle_alpha   90.00
_cell.angle_beta   90.00
_cell.angle_gamma   90.00
#
_symmetry.space_group_name_H-M   'P 1'
#
loop_
_entity.id
_entity.type
_entity.pdbx_description
1 polymer ?
#
loop_
_entity_poly.entity_id
_entity_poly.type
_entity_poly.pdbx_seq_one_letter_code
_entity_poly.pdbx_strand_id
1 'polypeptide(L)' 'GNENWEFDKHGLMQTRYACINDLPISESERLFHWPQGRRPDDHPGLSDLGL' A
#
# COMPACT_ATOMS: atom_id res chain seq x y z
N GLY A 1 -4.05 -0.37 -8.39
CA GLY A 1 -5.37 -0.81 -7.88
C GLY A 1 -5.96 0.26 -6.99
N ASN A 2 -7.08 -0.03 -6.33
CA ASN A 2 -7.71 0.88 -5.36
C ASN A 2 -8.25 0.11 -4.14
N GLU A 3 -8.53 0.87 -3.09
CA GLU A 3 -9.36 0.41 -1.99
C GLU A 3 -10.29 1.53 -1.54
N ASN A 4 -11.58 1.21 -1.45
CA ASN A 4 -12.61 2.10 -0.96
C ASN A 4 -13.10 1.58 0.38
N TRP A 5 -13.16 2.47 1.38
CA TRP A 5 -13.49 2.14 2.75
C TRP A 5 -14.73 2.91 3.22
N GLU A 6 -15.58 2.24 3.97
CA GLU A 6 -16.69 2.83 4.71
C GLU A 6 -16.53 2.49 6.19
N PHE A 7 -16.68 3.51 7.05
CA PHE A 7 -16.48 3.39 8.50
C PHE A 7 -17.78 3.68 9.26
N ASP A 8 -17.96 3.01 10.39
CA ASP A 8 -19.04 3.33 11.32
C ASP A 8 -18.72 4.56 12.20
N LYS A 9 -19.66 4.92 13.08
CA LYS A 9 -19.52 6.04 14.02
C LYS A 9 -18.39 5.87 15.06
N HIS A 10 -17.84 4.67 15.22
CA HIS A 10 -16.73 4.38 16.12
C HIS A 10 -15.38 4.35 15.39
N GLY A 11 -15.37 4.60 14.07
CA GLY A 11 -14.17 4.56 13.24
C GLY A 11 -13.75 3.14 12.85
N LEU A 12 -14.61 2.14 13.05
CA LEU A 12 -14.35 0.78 12.60
C LEU A 12 -14.80 0.63 11.14
N MET A 13 -13.97 -0.03 10.33
CA MET A 13 -14.30 -0.29 8.94
C MET A 13 -15.47 -1.28 8.86
N GLN A 14 -16.59 -0.85 8.29
CA GLN A 14 -17.76 -1.70 8.06
C GLN A 14 -17.73 -2.36 6.68
N THR A 15 -17.29 -1.62 5.66
CA THR A 15 -17.25 -2.11 4.28
C THR A 15 -15.89 -1.81 3.65
N ARG A 16 -15.37 -2.81 2.92
CA ARG A 16 -14.11 -2.70 2.17
C ARG A 16 -14.27 -3.29 0.78
N TYR A 17 -14.09 -2.46 -0.24
CA TYR A 17 -13.98 -2.89 -1.63
C TYR A 17 -12.56 -2.64 -2.11
N ALA A 18 -11.86 -3.68 -2.56
CA ALA A 18 -10.50 -3.56 -3.06
C ALA A 18 -10.36 -4.26 -4.41
N CYS A 19 -9.76 -3.56 -5.36
CA CYS A 19 -9.37 -4.11 -6.65
C CYS A 19 -7.86 -3.97 -6.81
N ILE A 20 -7.18 -5.10 -6.91
CA ILE A 20 -5.71 -5.18 -6.98
C ILE A 20 -5.36 -5.96 -8.25
N ASN A 21 -4.32 -5.51 -8.93
CA ASN A 21 -3.80 -6.15 -10.13
C ASN A 21 -2.35 -6.54 -9.86
N ASP A 22 -2.00 -7.77 -10.21
CA ASP A 22 -0.62 -8.24 -10.13
C ASP A 22 0.13 -7.89 -11.41
N LEU A 23 1.36 -7.41 -11.25
CA LEU A 23 2.30 -7.14 -12.34
C LEU A 23 3.58 -7.93 -12.07
N PRO A 24 3.99 -8.84 -12.97
CA PRO A 24 5.27 -9.53 -12.83
C PRO A 24 6.45 -8.55 -12.85
N ILE A 25 7.41 -8.73 -11.95
CA ILE A 25 8.66 -7.97 -11.88
C ILE A 25 9.84 -8.90 -11.57
N SER A 26 11.05 -8.48 -11.93
CA SER A 26 12.30 -9.07 -11.48
C SER A 26 12.67 -8.61 -10.07
N GLU A 27 13.59 -9.33 -9.41
CA GLU A 27 14.07 -8.95 -8.08
C GLU A 27 14.73 -7.56 -8.06
N SER A 28 15.44 -7.20 -9.14
CA SER A 28 16.10 -5.89 -9.29
C SER A 28 15.14 -4.71 -9.41
N GLU A 29 13.86 -4.95 -9.68
CA GLU A 29 12.83 -3.90 -9.82
C GLU A 29 12.07 -3.63 -8.52
N ARG A 30 12.41 -4.33 -7.43
CA ARG A 30 11.83 -4.05 -6.11
C ARG A 30 12.19 -2.62 -5.69
N LEU A 31 11.21 -1.88 -5.18
CA LEU A 31 11.40 -0.52 -4.66
C LEU A 31 11.30 -0.43 -3.13
N PHE A 32 10.86 -1.50 -2.48
CA PHE A 32 10.58 -1.52 -1.04
C PHE A 32 11.67 -2.32 -0.30
N HIS A 33 12.60 -1.61 0.34
CA HIS A 33 13.75 -2.20 1.02
C HIS A 33 13.83 -1.77 2.49
N TRP A 34 13.21 -2.54 3.37
CA TRP A 34 13.35 -2.38 4.83
C TRP A 34 13.08 -3.72 5.54
N PRO A 35 13.49 -3.90 6.80
CA PRO A 35 13.13 -5.08 7.59
C PRO A 35 11.60 -5.23 7.71
N GLN A 36 11.08 -6.45 7.78
CA GLN A 36 9.63 -6.67 7.89
C GLN A 36 9.04 -5.93 9.11
N GLY A 37 7.99 -5.14 8.87
CA GLY A 37 7.35 -4.31 9.88
C GLY A 37 6.96 -2.93 9.34
N ARG A 38 6.91 -1.94 10.24
CA ARG A 38 6.57 -0.55 9.92
C ARG A 38 7.58 0.03 8.92
N ARG A 39 7.09 0.68 7.86
CA ARG A 39 7.90 1.48 6.94
C ARG A 39 8.67 2.57 7.73
N PRO A 40 9.99 2.76 7.50
CA PRO A 40 10.74 3.88 8.07
C PRO A 40 10.11 5.24 7.70
N ASP A 41 10.22 6.23 8.60
CA ASP A 41 9.59 7.54 8.40
C ASP A 41 10.20 8.34 7.24
N ASP A 42 11.48 8.10 6.96
CA ASP A 42 12.28 8.75 5.92
C ASP A 42 12.24 8.02 4.57
N HIS A 43 11.68 6.80 4.51
CA HIS A 43 11.52 6.11 3.24
C HIS A 43 10.49 6.83 2.36
N PRO A 44 10.74 7.03 1.05
CA PRO A 44 9.80 7.71 0.15
C PRO A 44 8.41 7.06 0.14
N GLY A 45 7.38 7.88 -0.05
CA GLY A 45 5.99 7.44 -0.25
C GLY A 45 5.72 6.95 -1.67
N LEU A 46 4.47 6.55 -1.95
CA LEU A 46 4.10 6.01 -3.27
C LEU A 46 4.35 7.00 -4.42
N SER A 47 3.92 8.26 -4.28
CA SER A 47 4.10 9.28 -5.31
C SER A 47 5.57 9.64 -5.55
N ASP A 48 6.39 9.62 -4.50
CA ASP A 48 7.82 9.93 -4.59
C ASP A 48 8.62 8.82 -5.29
N LEU A 49 8.05 7.61 -5.35
CA LEU A 49 8.62 6.47 -6.08
C LEU A 49 8.22 6.46 -7.57
N GLY A 50 7.36 7.37 -8.02
CA GLY A 50 6.95 7.46 -9.42
C GLY A 50 6.10 6.28 -9.92
N LEU A 51 5.32 5.67 -9.02
CA LEU A 51 4.40 4.56 -9.30
C LEU A 51 3.03 5.02 -9.82
#